data_AF-A0A538B7Q2-F1
#
_entry.id   AF-A0A538B7Q2-F1
#
_cell.length_a   1.000
_cell.length_b   1.000
_cell.length_c   1.000
_cell.angle_alpha   90.00
_cell.angle_beta   90.00
_cell.angle_gamma   90.00
#
_symmetry.space_group_name_H-M   'P 1'
#
loop_
_entity.id
_entity.type
_entity.pdbx_description
1 polymer ?
#
loop_
_entity_poly.entity_id
_entity_poly.type
_entity_poly.pdbx_seq_one_letter_code
_entity_poly.pdbx_strand_id
1 'polypeptide(L)'
;NASSPNAGWEHASSHTGELVRTLRARTSKPLFVKIPPFTAGDDDRAEAVSIATAARDAGASGIVCANTLRVTDPRMATGRGGLSGGPLSAETPRMVAELVDAIGPDVPVVACGGIFTVDDARRCLDAGAVAIQVYTALIYEGPGILGSLTRGLAATVRTMD
;
A
#
# COMPACT_ATOMS: atom_id res chain seq x y z
N ASN A 1 3.96 -8.35 -7.47
CA ASN A 1 2.96 -8.14 -6.39
C ASN A 1 3.10 -9.31 -5.44
N ALA A 2 3.46 -9.06 -4.18
CA ALA A 2 3.78 -10.08 -3.16
C ALA A 2 2.77 -10.06 -2.00
N SER A 3 1.48 -9.84 -2.29
CA SER A 3 0.50 -9.56 -1.24
C SER A 3 -0.95 -9.91 -1.53
N SER A 4 -1.24 -10.58 -2.66
CA SER A 4 -2.63 -10.96 -2.97
C SER A 4 -3.13 -12.03 -2.00
N PRO A 5 -4.23 -11.81 -1.25
CA PRO A 5 -4.76 -12.82 -0.33
C PRO A 5 -5.43 -14.00 -1.07
N ASN A 6 -5.63 -13.86 -2.39
CA ASN A 6 -6.22 -14.89 -3.24
C ASN A 6 -5.16 -15.78 -3.90
N ALA A 7 -3.87 -15.47 -3.71
CA ALA A 7 -2.80 -16.31 -4.22
C ALA A 7 -2.81 -17.68 -3.53
N GLY A 8 -2.58 -18.75 -4.30
CA GLY A 8 -2.42 -20.10 -3.76
C GLY A 8 -1.02 -20.36 -3.18
N TRP A 9 -0.24 -19.32 -2.91
CA TRP A 9 1.12 -19.38 -2.39
C TRP A 9 1.31 -18.36 -1.26
N GLU A 10 2.23 -18.67 -0.35
CA GLU A 10 2.59 -17.80 0.77
C GLU A 10 3.50 -16.66 0.32
N HIS A 11 3.34 -15.49 0.96
CA HIS A 11 4.13 -14.30 0.68
C HIS A 11 5.25 -14.16 1.68
N ALA A 12 6.34 -14.92 1.55
CA ALA A 12 7.45 -14.82 2.50
C ALA A 12 8.49 -13.77 2.07
N SER A 13 9.16 -13.16 3.06
CA SER A 13 10.21 -12.16 2.86
C SER A 13 11.44 -12.71 2.11
N SER A 14 11.82 -13.96 2.38
CA SER A 14 12.92 -14.65 1.69
C SER A 14 12.69 -14.74 0.18
N HIS A 15 11.50 -15.16 -0.23
CA HIS A 15 11.11 -15.25 -1.65
C HIS A 15 11.02 -13.87 -2.31
N THR A 16 10.58 -12.85 -1.58
CA THR A 16 10.47 -11.48 -2.11
C THR A 16 11.85 -10.91 -2.46
N GLY A 17 12.83 -11.02 -1.57
CA GLY A 17 14.17 -10.50 -1.82
C GLY A 17 14.86 -11.18 -3.02
N GLU A 18 14.72 -12.51 -3.14
CA GLU A 18 15.24 -13.24 -4.30
C GLU A 18 14.58 -12.81 -5.61
N LEU A 19 13.25 -12.65 -5.63
CA LEU A 19 12.53 -12.21 -6.80
C LEU A 19 12.95 -10.80 -7.23
N VAL A 20 13.10 -9.87 -6.27
CA VAL A 20 13.54 -8.50 -6.56
C VAL A 20 14.94 -8.49 -7.15
N ARG A 21 15.91 -9.22 -6.57
CA ARG A 21 17.28 -9.34 -7.13
C ARG A 21 17.25 -9.90 -8.55
N THR A 22 16.49 -10.96 -8.76
CA THR A 22 16.31 -11.64 -10.05
C THR A 22 15.74 -10.70 -11.11
N LEU A 23 14.73 -9.91 -10.76
CA LEU A 23 14.12 -8.93 -11.65
C LEU A 23 15.07 -7.75 -11.90
N ARG A 24 15.74 -7.25 -10.86
CA ARG A 24 16.69 -6.13 -10.97
C ARG A 24 17.84 -6.44 -11.93
N ALA A 25 18.35 -7.66 -11.92
CA ALA A 25 19.37 -8.12 -12.89
C ALA A 25 18.88 -8.13 -14.36
N ARG A 26 17.57 -8.03 -14.59
CA ARG A 26 16.94 -8.10 -15.92
C ARG A 26 16.31 -6.77 -16.37
N THR A 27 16.25 -5.75 -15.50
CA THR A 27 15.64 -4.46 -15.86
C THR A 27 16.22 -3.27 -15.08
N SER A 28 16.42 -2.17 -15.79
CA SER A 28 16.74 -0.86 -15.20
C SER A 28 15.50 -0.05 -14.82
N LYS A 29 14.29 -0.50 -15.19
CA LYS A 29 13.04 0.19 -14.82
C LYS A 29 12.86 0.18 -13.29
N PRO A 30 12.20 1.20 -12.71
CA PRO A 30 11.87 1.19 -11.29
C PRO A 30 11.04 -0.06 -10.91
N LEU A 31 11.39 -0.71 -9.81
CA LEU A 31 10.68 -1.90 -9.30
C LEU A 31 9.97 -1.53 -8.01
N PHE A 32 8.65 -1.68 -7.99
CA PHE A 32 7.84 -1.44 -6.80
C PHE A 32 7.33 -2.78 -6.24
N VAL A 33 7.44 -2.96 -4.93
CA VAL A 33 6.89 -4.13 -4.23
C VAL A 33 5.66 -3.70 -3.45
N LYS A 34 4.54 -4.41 -3.67
CA LYS A 34 3.28 -4.17 -2.94
C LYS A 34 3.14 -5.21 -1.83
N ILE A 35 3.06 -4.73 -0.59
CA ILE A 35 3.02 -5.55 0.64
C ILE A 35 1.57 -5.85 1.09
N PRO A 36 1.35 -6.91 1.88
CA PRO A 36 0.05 -7.16 2.51
C PRO A 36 -0.29 -6.05 3.52
N PRO A 37 -1.58 -5.80 3.81
CA PRO A 37 -1.96 -4.95 4.93
C PRO A 37 -1.66 -5.68 6.25
N PHE A 38 -1.55 -4.91 7.34
CA PHE A 38 -1.33 -5.42 8.69
C PHE A 38 -2.02 -4.52 9.71
N THR A 39 -2.46 -5.09 10.83
CA THR A 39 -3.07 -4.33 11.93
C THR A 39 -2.06 -4.07 13.05
N ALA A 40 -2.39 -3.21 14.00
CA ALA A 40 -1.52 -2.98 15.14
C ALA A 40 -1.62 -4.18 16.10
N GLY A 41 -0.52 -4.94 16.23
CA GLY A 41 -0.39 -6.01 17.24
C GLY A 41 -0.54 -7.44 16.73
N ASP A 42 -0.54 -7.67 15.41
CA ASP A 42 -0.53 -9.00 14.80
C ASP A 42 0.87 -9.41 14.30
N ASP A 43 1.06 -10.71 14.09
CA ASP A 43 2.25 -11.27 13.42
C ASP A 43 2.38 -10.75 11.97
N ASP A 44 1.26 -10.34 11.37
CA ASP A 44 1.19 -9.82 9.99
C ASP A 44 2.03 -8.54 9.83
N ARG A 45 2.12 -7.68 10.87
CA ARG A 45 3.00 -6.50 10.86
C ARG A 45 4.46 -6.88 10.68
N ALA A 46 4.95 -7.85 11.47
CA ALA A 46 6.34 -8.27 11.41
C ALA A 46 6.68 -8.87 10.04
N GLU A 47 5.76 -9.66 9.47
CA GLU A 47 5.90 -10.21 8.13
C GLU A 47 5.92 -9.12 7.06
N ALA A 48 4.96 -8.18 7.08
CA ALA A 48 4.87 -7.10 6.10
C ALA A 48 6.13 -6.20 6.11
N VAL A 49 6.63 -5.86 7.31
CA VAL A 49 7.88 -5.10 7.47
C VAL A 49 9.09 -5.91 6.99
N SER A 50 9.13 -7.23 7.26
CA SER A 50 10.19 -8.12 6.77
C SER A 50 10.21 -8.18 5.23
N ILE A 51 9.05 -8.29 4.59
CA ILE A 51 8.89 -8.27 3.12
C ILE A 51 9.41 -6.94 2.55
N ALA A 52 9.01 -5.81 3.14
CA ALA A 52 9.42 -4.50 2.67
C ALA A 52 10.92 -4.25 2.83
N THR A 53 11.49 -4.66 3.97
CA THR A 53 12.93 -4.63 4.24
C THR A 53 13.70 -5.47 3.24
N ALA A 54 13.28 -6.72 3.03
CA ALA A 54 13.92 -7.62 2.07
C ALA A 54 13.85 -7.08 0.63
N ALA A 55 12.75 -6.44 0.26
CA ALA A 55 12.59 -5.78 -1.04
C ALA A 55 13.54 -4.59 -1.20
N ARG A 56 13.62 -3.71 -0.18
CA ARG A 56 14.57 -2.57 -0.15
C ARG A 56 16.00 -3.08 -0.32
N ASP A 57 16.43 -4.02 0.52
CA ASP A 57 17.81 -4.52 0.54
C ASP A 57 18.17 -5.25 -0.77
N ALA A 58 17.16 -5.78 -1.48
CA ALA A 58 17.32 -6.39 -2.80
C ALA A 58 17.33 -5.39 -3.97
N GLY A 59 17.15 -4.08 -3.72
CA GLY A 59 17.18 -3.03 -4.74
C GLY A 59 15.81 -2.68 -5.34
N ALA A 60 14.73 -2.82 -4.57
CA ALA A 60 13.44 -2.23 -4.93
C ALA A 60 13.55 -0.69 -4.93
N SER A 61 12.85 -0.06 -5.86
CA SER A 61 12.80 1.40 -6.04
C SER A 61 11.70 2.07 -5.23
N GLY A 62 10.81 1.30 -4.61
CA GLY A 62 9.67 1.81 -3.85
C GLY A 62 8.80 0.69 -3.29
N ILE A 63 8.03 1.02 -2.26
CA ILE A 63 7.07 0.10 -1.64
C ILE A 63 5.65 0.66 -1.80
N VAL A 64 4.67 -0.22 -2.03
CA VAL A 64 3.25 0.14 -2.06
C VAL A 64 2.56 -0.47 -0.85
N CYS A 65 2.01 0.38 0.01
CA CYS A 65 1.33 0.05 1.25
C CYS A 65 -0.17 0.41 1.14
N ALA A 66 -1.11 -0.52 0.98
CA ALA A 66 -0.94 -1.96 0.94
C ALA A 66 -1.96 -2.61 -0.01
N ASN A 67 -2.07 -3.93 0.05
CA ASN A 67 -3.11 -4.70 -0.62
C ASN A 67 -4.38 -4.80 0.25
N THR A 68 -5.31 -5.68 -0.13
CA THR A 68 -6.61 -5.86 0.53
C THR A 68 -6.54 -6.68 1.81
N LEU A 69 -7.43 -6.41 2.78
CA LEU A 69 -7.59 -7.21 4.00
C LEU A 69 -8.10 -8.61 3.65
N ARG A 70 -7.55 -9.65 4.26
CA ARG A 70 -8.08 -11.01 4.09
C ARG A 70 -9.41 -11.13 4.85
N VAL A 71 -10.44 -11.63 4.18
CA VAL A 71 -11.76 -11.86 4.78
C VAL A 71 -12.34 -13.20 4.35
N THR A 72 -13.18 -13.77 5.22
CA THR A 72 -14.04 -14.93 4.92
C THR A 72 -15.47 -14.42 4.85
N ASP A 73 -16.16 -14.69 3.75
CA ASP A 73 -17.53 -14.24 3.54
C ASP A 73 -18.28 -15.27 2.68
N PRO A 74 -19.34 -15.91 3.20
CA PRO A 74 -20.09 -16.95 2.48
C PRO A 74 -20.84 -16.41 1.24
N ARG A 75 -20.99 -15.09 1.10
CA ARG A 75 -21.57 -14.46 -0.09
C ARG A 75 -20.60 -14.45 -1.27
N MET A 76 -19.30 -14.58 -1.01
CA MET A 76 -18.29 -14.69 -2.05
C MET A 76 -18.29 -16.11 -2.62
N ALA A 77 -18.20 -16.24 -3.95
CA ALA A 77 -18.18 -17.56 -4.61
C ALA A 77 -17.04 -18.46 -4.11
N THR A 78 -15.93 -17.88 -3.67
CA THR A 78 -14.75 -18.56 -3.10
C THR A 78 -14.82 -18.76 -1.59
N GLY A 79 -15.85 -18.24 -0.92
CA GLY A 79 -16.01 -18.22 0.55
C GLY A 79 -15.01 -17.32 1.29
N ARG A 80 -14.00 -16.78 0.59
CA ARG A 80 -12.94 -15.91 1.13
C ARG A 80 -12.38 -15.00 0.04
N GLY A 81 -11.74 -13.91 0.44
CA GLY A 81 -10.90 -13.15 -0.46
C GLY A 81 -10.36 -11.86 0.15
N GLY A 82 -10.24 -10.83 -0.68
CA GLY A 82 -9.72 -9.51 -0.32
C GLY A 82 -10.80 -8.45 -0.16
N LEU A 83 -10.87 -7.80 1.00
CA LEU A 83 -11.70 -6.63 1.26
C LEU A 83 -10.89 -5.33 1.04
N SER A 84 -11.43 -4.43 0.23
CA SER A 84 -10.83 -3.13 -0.11
C SER A 84 -11.75 -1.98 0.32
N GLY A 85 -11.30 -0.73 0.12
CA GLY A 85 -12.13 0.45 0.30
C GLY A 85 -12.19 0.95 1.74
N GLY A 86 -13.35 1.48 2.14
CA GLY A 86 -13.57 2.15 3.43
C GLY A 86 -12.98 1.44 4.67
N PRO A 87 -13.04 0.10 4.80
CA PRO A 87 -12.41 -0.62 5.91
C PRO A 87 -10.90 -0.38 6.09
N LEU A 88 -10.19 0.08 5.04
CA LEU A 88 -8.77 0.41 5.09
C LEU A 88 -8.50 1.90 5.41
N SER A 89 -9.50 2.80 5.37
CA SER A 89 -9.28 4.27 5.45
C SER A 89 -8.54 4.71 6.72
N ALA A 90 -8.89 4.12 7.88
CA ALA A 90 -8.25 4.44 9.14
C ALA A 90 -6.84 3.83 9.25
N GLU A 91 -6.67 2.62 8.70
CA GLU A 91 -5.43 1.84 8.85
C GLU A 91 -4.34 2.25 7.86
N THR A 92 -4.70 2.74 6.67
CA THR A 92 -3.71 3.06 5.63
C THR A 92 -2.69 4.11 6.08
N PRO A 93 -3.06 5.27 6.65
CA PRO A 93 -2.08 6.23 7.18
C PRO A 93 -1.18 5.63 8.28
N ARG A 94 -1.76 4.82 9.19
CA ARG A 94 -0.99 4.16 10.26
C ARG A 94 0.04 3.19 9.69
N MET A 95 -0.37 2.32 8.78
CA MET A 95 0.53 1.35 8.13
C MET A 95 1.64 2.07 7.35
N VAL A 96 1.33 3.18 6.69
CA VAL A 96 2.33 4.01 6.00
C VAL A 96 3.36 4.54 6.98
N ALA A 97 2.94 5.18 8.06
CA ALA A 97 3.84 5.74 9.06
C ALA A 97 4.77 4.67 9.65
N GLU A 98 4.20 3.56 10.10
CA GLU A 98 4.99 2.45 10.67
C GLU A 98 5.96 1.83 9.67
N LEU A 99 5.59 1.78 8.39
CA LEU A 99 6.44 1.26 7.35
C LEU A 99 7.60 2.20 7.05
N VAL A 100 7.33 3.50 6.91
CA VAL A 100 8.35 4.54 6.69
C VAL A 100 9.36 4.54 7.83
N ASP A 101 8.88 4.48 9.09
CA ASP A 101 9.75 4.39 10.26
C ASP A 101 10.63 3.13 10.24
N ALA A 102 10.08 1.99 9.79
CA ALA A 102 10.79 0.72 9.78
C ALA A 102 11.82 0.58 8.65
N ILE A 103 11.51 1.06 7.44
CA ILE A 103 12.39 0.90 6.26
C ILE A 103 13.29 2.10 6.00
N GLY A 104 13.10 3.21 6.72
CA GLY A 104 13.88 4.43 6.56
C GLY A 104 13.50 5.25 5.31
N PRO A 105 14.08 6.46 5.17
CA PRO A 105 13.64 7.45 4.19
C PRO A 105 14.11 7.17 2.75
N ASP A 106 15.03 6.23 2.54
CA ASP A 106 15.69 6.03 1.26
C ASP A 106 14.79 5.40 0.18
N VAL A 107 13.70 4.74 0.59
CA VAL A 107 12.77 4.09 -0.33
C VAL A 107 11.38 4.72 -0.23
N PRO A 108 10.85 5.30 -1.33
CA PRO A 108 9.55 5.94 -1.30
C PRO A 108 8.42 4.94 -1.03
N VAL A 109 7.49 5.34 -0.16
CA VAL A 109 6.26 4.60 0.12
C VAL A 109 5.08 5.23 -0.61
N VAL A 110 4.28 4.40 -1.29
CA VAL A 110 3.04 4.80 -1.95
C VAL A 110 1.86 4.23 -1.17
N ALA A 111 0.95 5.09 -0.70
CA ALA A 111 -0.24 4.68 0.02
C ALA A 111 -1.34 4.15 -0.93
N CYS A 112 -2.02 3.08 -0.53
CA CYS A 112 -3.07 2.43 -1.30
C CYS A 112 -4.06 1.73 -0.35
N GLY A 113 -5.28 2.26 -0.26
CA GLY A 113 -6.35 1.65 0.53
C GLY A 113 -7.25 2.72 1.15
N GLY A 114 -8.57 2.61 0.93
CA GLY A 114 -9.54 3.44 1.65
C GLY A 114 -9.47 4.96 1.43
N ILE A 115 -8.89 5.44 0.32
CA ILE A 115 -8.77 6.87 0.04
C ILE A 115 -9.98 7.34 -0.77
N PHE A 116 -10.92 8.02 -0.11
CA PHE A 116 -12.15 8.56 -0.71
C PHE A 116 -12.22 10.08 -0.63
N THR A 117 -11.48 10.70 0.27
CA THR A 117 -11.54 12.13 0.54
C THR A 117 -10.17 12.79 0.48
N VAL A 118 -10.16 14.12 0.37
CA VAL A 118 -8.93 14.92 0.46
C VAL A 118 -8.25 14.70 1.81
N ASP A 119 -9.02 14.56 2.88
CA ASP A 119 -8.50 14.27 4.21
C ASP A 119 -7.80 12.90 4.28
N ASP A 120 -8.43 11.83 3.74
CA ASP A 120 -7.78 10.50 3.66
C ASP A 120 -6.44 10.58 2.94
N ALA A 121 -6.41 11.29 1.80
CA ALA A 121 -5.21 11.48 1.01
C ALA A 121 -4.13 12.25 1.80
N ARG A 122 -4.50 13.33 2.47
CA ARG A 122 -3.59 14.12 3.31
C ARG A 122 -3.01 13.31 4.45
N ARG A 123 -3.85 12.58 5.19
CA ARG A 123 -3.37 11.72 6.29
C ARG A 123 -2.32 10.71 5.82
N CYS A 124 -2.45 10.18 4.61
CA CYS A 124 -1.44 9.29 4.02
C CYS A 124 -0.14 10.02 3.68
N LEU A 125 -0.22 11.21 3.09
CA LEU A 125 0.95 12.02 2.72
C LEU A 125 1.68 12.53 3.97
N ASP A 126 0.94 13.01 4.96
CA ASP A 126 1.45 13.47 6.26
C ASP A 126 2.10 12.32 7.04
N ALA A 127 1.64 11.08 6.85
CA ALA A 127 2.27 9.87 7.38
C ALA A 127 3.58 9.47 6.67
N GLY A 128 3.99 10.20 5.63
CA GLY A 128 5.25 9.99 4.90
C GLY A 128 5.11 9.27 3.56
N ALA A 129 3.90 9.00 3.06
CA ALA A 129 3.75 8.53 1.68
C ALA A 129 4.12 9.65 0.69
N VAL A 130 4.86 9.29 -0.36
CA VAL A 130 5.21 10.23 -1.44
C VAL A 130 4.15 10.31 -2.53
N ALA A 131 3.24 9.34 -2.59
CA ALA A 131 2.13 9.29 -3.52
C ALA A 131 1.00 8.43 -2.97
N ILE A 132 -0.17 8.54 -3.59
CA ILE A 132 -1.37 7.77 -3.26
C ILE A 132 -1.90 7.01 -4.49
N GLN A 133 -2.60 5.92 -4.26
CA GLN A 133 -3.33 5.14 -5.25
C GLN A 133 -4.79 4.97 -4.84
N VAL A 134 -5.68 5.07 -5.82
CA VAL A 134 -7.13 5.01 -5.62
C VAL A 134 -7.71 3.91 -6.49
N TYR A 135 -8.54 3.04 -5.89
CA TYR A 135 -9.30 2.03 -6.64
C TYR A 135 -10.78 2.06 -6.23
N THR A 136 -11.11 1.66 -5.00
CA THR A 136 -12.52 1.48 -4.60
C THR A 136 -13.32 2.76 -4.73
N ALA A 137 -12.74 3.93 -4.41
CA ALA A 137 -13.44 5.21 -4.61
C ALA A 137 -13.78 5.50 -6.08
N LEU A 138 -12.99 5.05 -7.06
CA LEU A 138 -13.36 5.19 -8.48
C LEU A 138 -14.65 4.44 -8.82
N ILE A 139 -14.89 3.30 -8.17
CA ILE A 139 -16.10 2.49 -8.39
C ILE A 139 -17.32 3.21 -7.82
N TYR A 140 -17.22 3.76 -6.60
CA TYR A 140 -18.36 4.32 -5.88
C TYR A 140 -18.61 5.80 -6.20
N GLU A 141 -17.58 6.59 -6.43
CA GLU A 141 -17.65 8.05 -6.65
C GLU A 141 -17.50 8.44 -8.13
N GLY A 142 -17.16 7.48 -9.00
CA GLY A 142 -16.90 7.70 -10.42
C GLY A 142 -15.55 8.38 -10.70
N PRO A 143 -15.20 8.60 -11.98
CA PRO A 143 -13.88 9.11 -12.39
C PRO A 143 -13.58 10.54 -11.92
N GLY A 144 -14.62 11.31 -11.57
CA GLY A 144 -14.47 12.68 -11.07
C GLY A 144 -13.69 12.78 -9.76
N ILE A 145 -13.63 11.70 -8.97
CA ILE A 145 -12.93 11.69 -7.69
C ILE A 145 -11.44 12.05 -7.81
N LEU A 146 -10.76 11.63 -8.88
CA LEU A 146 -9.35 11.93 -9.08
C LEU A 146 -9.13 13.44 -9.17
N GLY A 147 -9.96 14.13 -9.95
CA GLY A 147 -9.91 15.58 -10.08
C GLY A 147 -10.23 16.30 -8.77
N SER A 148 -11.20 15.79 -8.00
CA SER A 148 -11.55 16.34 -6.69
C SER A 148 -10.41 16.19 -5.68
N LEU A 149 -9.75 15.03 -5.62
CA LEU A 149 -8.59 14.80 -4.76
C LEU A 149 -7.41 15.69 -5.13
N THR A 150 -7.04 15.75 -6.41
CA THR A 150 -5.90 16.58 -6.87
C THR A 150 -6.14 18.06 -6.60
N ARG A 151 -7.33 18.60 -6.94
CA ARG A 151 -7.65 20.01 -6.67
C ARG A 151 -7.70 20.32 -5.18
N GLY A 152 -8.28 19.41 -4.39
CA GLY A 152 -8.36 19.57 -2.94
C GLY A 152 -6.98 19.60 -2.28
N LEU A 153 -6.09 18.69 -2.65
CA LEU A 153 -4.70 18.66 -2.17
C LEU A 153 -3.93 19.93 -2.58
N ALA A 154 -4.07 20.37 -3.83
CA ALA A 154 -3.41 21.59 -4.30
C ALA A 154 -3.89 22.84 -3.54
N ALA A 155 -5.18 22.89 -3.18
CA ALA A 155 -5.74 23.99 -2.39
C ALA A 155 -5.17 24.02 -0.96
N THR A 156 -4.81 22.88 -0.38
CA THR A 156 -4.30 22.79 0.99
C THR A 156 -2.82 23.16 1.13
N VAL A 157 -2.02 22.99 0.07
CA VAL A 157 -0.62 23.44 0.05
C VAL A 157 -0.55 24.96 0.00
N ARG A 158 -1.42 25.59 -0.82
CA ARG A 158 -1.47 27.05 -0.99
C ARG A 158 -1.87 27.85 0.24
N THR A 159 -2.43 27.22 1.26
CA THR A 159 -2.82 27.86 2.53
C THR A 159 -1.74 27.77 3.60
N MET A 160 -0.63 27.08 3.34
CA MET A 160 0.52 26.97 4.24
C MET A 160 1.68 27.93 3.88
N ASP A 161 1.56 28.64 2.75
CA ASP A 161 2.43 29.75 2.32
C ASP A 161 1.81 31.10 2.71
#